data_AF-A0A8S3Z244-F1
#
_entry.id   AF-A0A8S3Z244-F1
#
_cell.length_a   1.000
_cell.length_b   1.000
_cell.length_c   1.000
_cell.angle_alpha   90.00
_cell.angle_beta   90.00
_cell.angle_gamma   90.00
#
_symmetry.space_group_name_H-M   'P 1'
#
loop_
_entity.id
_entity.type
_entity.pdbx_description
1 polymer ?
#
loop_
_entity_poly.entity_id
_entity_poly.type
_entity_poly.pdbx_seq_one_letter_code
_entity_poly.pdbx_strand_id
1 'polypeptide(L)'
;NKVRQFSSSVAKAGTLVQSPVQVYGVEGRYATALYSAASKQNKLEAVEKELTTLQSEHKRDRKLLEFLSDPSQKRADMRAAIQKLLKQKNFSELTMNLFVTLSDNGRISKTEQVLSSFGRIMSAHRGEVQSTVITAKPLDEASLNELRSALQGFLYINPPK
;
A
#
# COMPACT_ATOMS: atom_id res chain seq x y z
N ASN A 1 22.76 -28.73 31.37
CA ASN A 1 21.71 -27.70 31.21
C ASN A 1 21.54 -27.42 29.71
N LYS A 2 20.63 -28.13 29.02
CA LYS A 2 20.50 -28.10 27.55
C LYS A 2 19.54 -26.96 27.16
N VAL A 3 20.10 -25.83 26.73
CA VAL A 3 19.33 -24.66 26.30
C VAL A 3 18.55 -25.02 25.05
N ARG A 4 17.21 -24.93 25.12
CA ARG A 4 16.31 -25.11 23.98
C ARG A 4 16.52 -23.94 23.02
N GLN A 5 17.28 -24.16 21.95
CA GLN A 5 17.27 -23.26 20.79
C GLN A 5 15.93 -23.43 20.06
N PHE A 6 15.05 -22.44 20.18
CA PHE A 6 13.88 -22.34 19.33
C PHE A 6 14.34 -21.87 17.95
N SER A 7 14.73 -22.83 17.11
CA SER A 7 14.90 -22.59 15.68
C SER A 7 13.52 -22.36 15.08
N SER A 8 13.06 -21.11 15.02
CA SER A 8 11.91 -20.75 14.20
C SER A 8 12.38 -20.80 12.75
N SER A 9 12.30 -21.98 12.13
CA SER A 9 12.34 -22.08 10.68
C SER A 9 11.17 -21.26 10.14
N VAL A 10 11.44 -20.03 9.69
CA VAL A 10 10.54 -19.31 8.80
C VAL A 10 10.42 -20.20 7.57
N ALA A 11 9.27 -20.86 7.43
CA ALA A 11 8.95 -21.59 6.22
C ALA A 11 9.23 -20.67 5.03
N LYS A 12 10.00 -21.16 4.05
CA LYS A 12 10.25 -20.47 2.78
C LYS A 12 8.91 -20.19 2.11
N ALA A 13 8.31 -19.04 2.42
CA ALA A 13 7.22 -18.47 1.63
C ALA A 13 7.83 -18.14 0.26
N GLY A 14 7.24 -18.68 -0.81
CA GLY A 14 7.80 -18.66 -2.16
C GLY A 14 8.35 -17.29 -2.56
N THR A 15 9.50 -17.27 -3.25
CA THR A 15 10.33 -16.11 -3.60
C THR A 15 9.53 -14.81 -3.70
N LEU A 16 9.43 -14.08 -2.59
CA LEU A 16 8.69 -12.82 -2.54
C LEU A 16 9.57 -11.74 -3.17
N VAL A 17 9.02 -11.02 -4.14
CA VAL A 17 9.70 -9.85 -4.71
C VAL A 17 9.75 -8.81 -3.61
N GLN A 18 10.97 -8.41 -3.23
CA GLN A 18 11.18 -7.44 -2.16
C GLN A 18 10.68 -6.06 -2.61
N SER A 19 9.94 -5.40 -1.74
CA SER A 19 9.55 -4.00 -1.93
C SER A 19 10.78 -3.10 -1.82
N PRO A 20 10.90 -2.03 -2.64
CA PRO A 20 12.00 -1.07 -2.55
C PRO A 20 12.08 -0.37 -1.18
N VAL A 21 10.94 -0.22 -0.49
CA VAL A 21 10.87 0.30 0.88
C VAL A 21 10.19 -0.70 1.80
N GLN A 22 10.78 -0.91 2.97
CA GLN A 22 10.20 -1.74 4.02
C GLN A 22 9.09 -0.95 4.73
N VAL A 23 7.85 -1.41 4.56
CA VAL A 23 6.69 -0.93 5.32
C VAL A 23 6.30 -1.99 6.35
N TYR A 24 6.15 -1.54 7.59
CA TYR A 24 5.86 -2.40 8.73
C TYR A 24 4.36 -2.37 9.08
N GLY A 25 3.96 -3.21 10.03
CA GLY A 25 2.58 -3.30 10.48
C GLY A 25 1.74 -4.28 9.68
N VAL A 26 0.45 -4.36 10.02
CA VAL A 26 -0.49 -5.26 9.34
C VAL A 26 -0.73 -4.77 7.93
N GLU A 27 -0.79 -3.47 7.75
CA GLU A 27 -1.05 -2.76 6.50
C GLU A 27 0.12 -2.92 5.54
N GLY A 28 1.34 -2.77 6.05
CA GLY A 28 2.58 -2.99 5.31
C GLY A 28 2.72 -4.43 4.80
N ARG A 29 2.28 -5.44 5.58
CA ARG A 29 2.29 -6.85 5.14
C ARG A 29 1.35 -7.10 3.97
N TYR A 30 0.17 -6.48 3.95
CA TYR A 30 -0.74 -6.57 2.82
C TYR A 30 -0.22 -5.81 1.60
N ALA A 31 0.31 -4.60 1.79
CA ALA A 31 0.87 -3.79 0.72
C ALA A 31 2.08 -4.46 0.06
N THR A 32 3.00 -5.03 0.84
CA THR A 32 4.16 -5.77 0.33
C THR A 32 3.77 -7.07 -0.39
N ALA A 33 2.79 -7.80 0.13
CA ALA A 33 2.26 -8.99 -0.54
C ALA A 33 1.60 -8.64 -1.89
N LEU A 34 0.81 -7.56 -1.93
CA LEU A 34 0.19 -7.07 -3.16
C LEU A 34 1.23 -6.62 -4.18
N TYR A 35 2.23 -5.85 -3.74
CA TYR A 35 3.34 -5.43 -4.58
C TYR A 35 4.09 -6.64 -5.17
N SER A 36 4.40 -7.64 -4.34
CA SER A 36 5.06 -8.85 -4.82
C SER A 36 4.20 -9.62 -5.84
N ALA A 37 2.88 -9.67 -5.66
CA ALA A 37 1.99 -10.35 -6.59
C ALA A 37 1.83 -9.57 -7.91
N ALA A 38 1.68 -8.25 -7.82
CA ALA A 38 1.55 -7.36 -8.97
C ALA A 38 2.85 -7.28 -9.81
N SER A 39 4.00 -7.28 -9.14
CA SER A 39 5.32 -7.30 -9.79
C SER A 39 5.53 -8.61 -10.55
N LYS A 40 5.19 -9.77 -9.95
CA LYS A 40 5.27 -11.07 -10.64
C LYS A 40 4.40 -11.16 -11.90
N GLN A 41 3.26 -10.45 -11.91
CA GLN A 41 2.34 -10.43 -13.04
C GLN A 41 2.55 -9.24 -13.99
N ASN A 42 3.53 -8.36 -13.73
CA ASN A 42 3.75 -7.11 -14.46
C ASN A 42 2.50 -6.22 -14.58
N LYS A 43 1.64 -6.20 -13.56
CA LYS A 43 0.38 -5.42 -13.52
C LYS A 43 0.40 -4.27 -12.51
N LEU A 44 1.60 -3.79 -12.13
CA LEU A 44 1.81 -2.78 -11.09
C LEU A 44 1.03 -1.49 -11.36
N GLU A 45 1.15 -0.91 -12.56
CA GLU A 45 0.48 0.34 -12.91
C GLU A 45 -1.05 0.21 -12.97
N ALA A 46 -1.55 -0.93 -13.46
CA ALA A 46 -2.97 -1.20 -13.52
C ALA A 46 -3.56 -1.25 -12.10
N VAL A 47 -2.93 -2.01 -11.21
CA VAL A 47 -3.34 -2.11 -9.79
C VAL A 47 -3.26 -0.74 -9.11
N GLU A 48 -2.21 0.04 -9.33
CA GLU A 48 -2.09 1.38 -8.73
C GLU A 48 -3.25 2.32 -9.13
N LYS A 49 -3.62 2.33 -10.41
CA LYS A 49 -4.76 3.12 -10.90
C LYS A 49 -6.06 2.69 -10.24
N GLU A 50 -6.32 1.38 -10.17
CA GLU A 50 -7.51 0.83 -9.51
C GLU A 50 -7.59 1.21 -8.03
N LEU A 51 -6.46 1.10 -7.31
CA LEU A 51 -6.38 1.46 -5.89
C LEU A 51 -6.58 2.96 -5.66
N THR A 52 -6.09 3.81 -6.57
CA THR A 52 -6.30 5.27 -6.49
C THR A 52 -7.76 5.64 -6.72
N THR A 53 -8.42 5.02 -7.70
CA THR A 53 -9.86 5.17 -7.92
C THR A 53 -10.64 4.74 -6.69
N LEU A 54 -10.33 3.57 -6.12
CA LEU A 54 -10.95 3.07 -4.90
C LEU A 54 -10.73 4.00 -3.70
N GLN A 55 -9.53 4.56 -3.54
CA GLN A 55 -9.26 5.53 -2.47
C GLN A 55 -10.14 6.78 -2.60
N SER A 56 -10.31 7.28 -3.83
CA SER A 56 -11.15 8.46 -4.09
C SER A 56 -12.63 8.20 -3.79
N GLU A 57 -13.12 7.00 -4.09
CA GLU A 57 -14.50 6.59 -3.85
C GLU A 57 -14.77 6.32 -2.37
N HIS A 58 -13.83 5.66 -1.71
CA HIS A 58 -13.87 5.39 -0.28
C HIS A 58 -13.97 6.70 0.54
N LYS A 59 -13.29 7.76 0.09
CA LYS A 59 -13.39 9.09 0.71
C LYS A 59 -14.71 9.81 0.45
N ARG A 60 -15.39 9.50 -0.67
CA ARG A 60 -16.67 10.13 -1.02
C ARG A 60 -17.84 9.51 -0.27
N ASP A 61 -17.79 8.20 -0.01
CA ASP A 61 -18.95 7.44 0.49
C ASP A 61 -18.86 7.14 1.98
N ARG A 62 -19.33 8.08 2.82
CA ARG A 62 -19.33 7.95 4.29
C ARG A 62 -20.11 6.73 4.80
N LYS A 63 -21.20 6.35 4.12
CA LYS A 63 -21.98 5.16 4.48
C LYS A 63 -21.18 3.87 4.32
N LEU A 64 -20.30 3.84 3.33
CA LEU A 64 -19.42 2.72 3.08
C LEU A 64 -18.35 2.61 4.18
N LEU A 65 -17.82 3.74 4.65
CA LEU A 65 -16.92 3.77 5.81
C LEU A 65 -17.57 3.24 7.09
N GLU A 66 -18.80 3.65 7.37
CA GLU A 66 -19.58 3.16 8.52
C GLU A 66 -19.84 1.66 8.40
N PHE A 67 -20.28 1.19 7.22
CA PHE A 67 -20.51 -0.23 6.95
C PHE A 67 -19.24 -1.08 7.12
N LEU A 68 -18.08 -0.57 6.71
CA LEU A 68 -16.79 -1.27 6.84
C LEU A 68 -16.22 -1.23 8.27
N SER A 69 -16.69 -0.29 9.10
CA SER A 69 -16.26 -0.15 10.49
C SER A 69 -17.18 -0.89 11.46
N ASP A 70 -18.39 -1.26 11.04
CA ASP A 70 -19.36 -1.99 11.85
C ASP A 70 -18.97 -3.48 11.99
N PRO A 71 -18.58 -3.93 13.20
CA PRO A 71 -18.20 -5.32 13.44
C PRO A 71 -19.40 -6.28 13.51
N SER A 72 -20.64 -5.77 13.51
CA SER A 72 -21.86 -6.57 13.62
C SER A 72 -22.23 -7.28 12.31
N GLN A 73 -21.70 -6.82 11.18
CA GLN A 73 -21.95 -7.42 9.87
C GLN A 73 -21.27 -8.77 9.72
N LYS A 74 -21.99 -9.75 9.14
CA LYS A 74 -21.42 -11.07 8.88
C LYS A 74 -20.33 -10.95 7.81
N ARG A 75 -19.17 -11.58 8.06
CA ARG A 75 -18.02 -11.56 7.13
C ARG A 75 -18.38 -12.08 5.74
N ALA A 76 -19.27 -13.07 5.64
CA ALA A 76 -19.72 -13.63 4.38
C ALA A 76 -20.52 -12.60 3.53
N ASP A 77 -21.42 -11.85 4.18
CA ASP A 77 -22.23 -10.83 3.52
C ASP A 77 -21.35 -9.66 3.08
N MET A 78 -20.39 -9.27 3.91
CA MET A 78 -19.41 -8.24 3.58
C MET A 78 -18.53 -8.63 2.39
N ARG A 79 -18.05 -9.88 2.35
CA ARG A 79 -17.30 -10.43 1.21
C ARG A 79 -18.14 -10.41 -0.07
N ALA A 80 -19.39 -10.85 0.00
CA ALA A 80 -20.28 -10.87 -1.16
C ALA A 80 -20.55 -9.46 -1.70
N ALA A 81 -20.80 -8.50 -0.80
CA ALA A 81 -21.00 -7.09 -1.15
C ALA A 81 -19.76 -6.50 -1.86
N ILE A 82 -18.58 -6.72 -1.30
CA ILE A 82 -17.31 -6.24 -1.87
C ILE A 82 -17.04 -6.89 -3.22
N GLN A 83 -17.21 -8.21 -3.34
CA GLN A 83 -17.05 -8.88 -4.63
C GLN A 83 -18.01 -8.34 -5.69
N LYS A 84 -19.26 -8.03 -5.32
CA LYS A 84 -20.24 -7.45 -6.25
C LYS A 84 -19.80 -6.06 -6.71
N LEU A 85 -19.36 -5.20 -5.79
CA LEU A 85 -18.87 -3.85 -6.10
C LEU A 85 -17.64 -3.88 -7.01
N LEU A 86 -16.67 -4.75 -6.72
CA LEU A 86 -15.44 -4.85 -7.51
C LEU A 86 -15.69 -5.46 -8.89
N LYS A 87 -16.63 -6.42 -9.00
CA LYS A 87 -17.07 -6.98 -10.30
C LYS A 87 -17.79 -5.95 -11.16
N GLN A 88 -18.65 -5.12 -10.57
CA GLN A 88 -19.32 -4.04 -11.30
C GLN A 88 -18.34 -3.05 -11.92
N LYS A 89 -17.16 -2.87 -11.31
CA LYS A 89 -16.12 -1.95 -11.78
C LYS A 89 -15.04 -2.60 -12.64
N ASN A 90 -15.16 -3.90 -12.94
CA ASN A 90 -14.20 -4.68 -13.73
C ASN A 90 -12.75 -4.55 -13.24
N PHE A 91 -12.54 -4.54 -11.92
CA PHE A 91 -11.18 -4.49 -11.37
C PHE A 91 -10.41 -5.80 -11.56
N SER A 92 -9.09 -5.70 -11.55
CA SER A 92 -8.20 -6.84 -11.67
C SER A 92 -8.41 -7.88 -10.56
N GLU A 93 -8.09 -9.13 -10.89
CA GLU A 93 -8.16 -10.25 -9.94
C GLU A 93 -7.26 -10.04 -8.72
N LEU A 94 -6.12 -9.36 -8.89
CA LEU A 94 -5.21 -9.01 -7.81
C LEU A 94 -5.88 -8.09 -6.78
N THR A 95 -6.53 -7.03 -7.26
CA THR A 95 -7.28 -6.09 -6.42
C THR A 95 -8.44 -6.82 -5.74
N MET A 96 -9.19 -7.65 -6.47
CA MET A 96 -10.27 -8.46 -5.88
C MET A 96 -9.77 -9.38 -4.76
N ASN A 97 -8.67 -10.09 -4.98
CA ASN A 97 -8.10 -11.01 -4.00
C ASN A 97 -7.59 -10.28 -2.75
N LEU A 98 -7.04 -9.07 -2.89
CA LEU A 98 -6.66 -8.23 -1.76
C LEU A 98 -7.87 -7.93 -0.86
N PHE A 99 -8.94 -7.40 -1.44
CA PHE A 99 -10.12 -7.00 -0.69
C PHE A 99 -10.87 -8.18 -0.08
N VAL A 100 -10.92 -9.32 -0.79
CA VAL A 100 -11.44 -10.58 -0.22
C VAL A 100 -10.61 -11.00 0.99
N THR A 101 -9.28 -10.96 0.88
CA THR A 101 -8.40 -11.33 2.00
C THR A 101 -8.55 -10.37 3.18
N LEU A 102 -8.67 -9.06 2.95
CA LEU A 102 -8.95 -8.08 4.00
C LEU A 102 -10.30 -8.34 4.68
N SER A 103 -11.31 -8.72 3.90
CA SER A 103 -12.65 -9.02 4.41
C SER A 103 -12.69 -10.29 5.26
N ASP A 104 -12.07 -11.37 4.77
CA ASP A 104 -12.00 -12.66 5.48
C ASP A 104 -11.27 -12.51 6.83
N ASN A 105 -10.23 -11.68 6.86
CA ASN A 105 -9.46 -11.39 8.07
C ASN A 105 -10.11 -10.33 8.99
N GLY A 106 -11.24 -9.72 8.60
CA GLY A 106 -11.88 -8.65 9.37
C GLY A 106 -11.07 -7.36 9.46
N ARG A 107 -10.19 -7.10 8.48
CA ARG A 107 -9.26 -5.96 8.44
C ARG A 107 -9.65 -4.91 7.40
N ILE A 108 -10.91 -4.92 6.98
CA ILE A 108 -11.40 -4.05 5.91
C ILE A 108 -11.39 -2.56 6.32
N SER A 109 -11.53 -2.25 7.60
CA SER A 109 -11.39 -0.89 8.13
C SER A 109 -9.98 -0.32 7.94
N LYS A 110 -8.96 -1.18 7.78
CA LYS A 110 -7.58 -0.79 7.51
C LYS A 110 -7.28 -0.55 6.04
N THR A 111 -8.29 -0.60 5.17
CA THR A 111 -8.13 -0.40 3.72
C THR A 111 -7.40 0.90 3.41
N GLU A 112 -7.79 2.03 4.01
CA GLU A 112 -7.14 3.31 3.73
C GLU A 112 -5.63 3.29 4.03
N GLN A 113 -5.24 2.66 5.14
CA GLN A 113 -3.84 2.55 5.54
C GLN A 113 -3.06 1.59 4.63
N VAL A 114 -3.69 0.51 4.15
CA VAL A 114 -3.11 -0.41 3.16
C VAL A 114 -2.88 0.33 1.83
N LEU A 115 -3.86 1.12 1.37
CA LEU A 115 -3.76 1.93 0.16
C LEU A 115 -2.63 2.97 0.27
N SER A 116 -2.55 3.68 1.40
CA SER A 116 -1.46 4.63 1.66
C SER A 116 -0.09 3.95 1.69
N SER A 117 0.02 2.80 2.35
CA SER A 117 1.26 2.02 2.40
C SER A 117 1.68 1.55 1.01
N PHE A 118 0.74 1.11 0.17
CA PHE A 118 1.01 0.73 -1.20
C PHE A 118 1.46 1.93 -2.05
N GLY A 119 0.84 3.10 -1.90
CA GLY A 119 1.29 4.33 -2.54
C GLY A 119 2.73 4.70 -2.19
N ARG A 120 3.12 4.53 -0.92
CA ARG A 120 4.52 4.72 -0.48
C ARG A 120 5.49 3.74 -1.15
N ILE A 121 5.10 2.48 -1.33
CA ILE A 121 5.89 1.49 -2.07
C ILE A 121 6.03 1.91 -3.54
N MET A 122 4.95 2.37 -4.17
CA MET A 122 4.96 2.79 -5.58
C MET A 122 5.80 4.05 -5.83
N SER A 123 5.71 5.06 -4.96
CA SER A 123 6.60 6.23 -5.02
C SER A 123 8.07 5.82 -4.90
N ALA A 124 8.39 4.92 -3.98
CA ALA A 124 9.75 4.39 -3.87
C ALA A 124 10.19 3.58 -5.10
N HIS A 125 9.29 2.82 -5.72
CA HIS A 125 9.55 2.12 -6.97
C HIS A 125 9.86 3.08 -8.14
N ARG A 126 9.23 4.26 -8.15
CA ARG A 126 9.53 5.33 -9.11
C ARG A 126 10.78 6.15 -8.77
N GLY A 127 11.38 5.94 -7.60
CA GLY A 127 12.48 6.78 -7.10
C GLY A 127 12.03 8.16 -6.61
N GLU A 128 10.74 8.35 -6.33
CA GLU A 128 10.22 9.58 -5.75
C GLU A 128 10.54 9.64 -4.25
N VAL A 129 11.14 10.75 -3.81
CA VAL A 129 11.39 11.02 -2.39
C VAL A 129 10.50 12.16 -1.94
N GLN A 130 9.54 11.86 -1.05
CA GLN A 130 8.73 12.91 -0.42
C GLN A 130 9.59 13.68 0.59
N SER A 131 9.81 14.96 0.32
CA SER A 131 10.49 15.90 1.21
C SER A 131 9.51 16.96 1.70
N THR A 132 9.56 17.26 2.99
CA THR A 132 8.79 18.35 3.60
C THR A 132 9.75 19.46 3.99
N VAL A 133 9.57 20.63 3.41
CA VAL A 133 10.38 21.82 3.69
C VAL A 133 9.54 22.77 4.54
N ILE A 134 10.06 23.15 5.71
CA ILE A 134 9.42 24.11 6.61
C ILE A 134 10.27 25.37 6.61
N THR A 135 9.71 26.49 6.15
CA THR A 135 10.40 27.79 6.11
C THR A 135 9.74 28.82 7.00
N ALA A 136 10.55 29.73 7.55
CA ALA A 136 10.05 30.83 8.38
C ALA A 136 9.37 31.94 7.57
N LYS A 137 9.68 32.06 6.28
CA LYS A 137 9.12 33.04 5.34
C LYS A 137 8.67 32.33 4.05
N PRO A 138 7.67 32.87 3.32
CA PRO A 138 7.35 32.38 1.99
C PRO A 138 8.60 32.52 1.10
N LEU A 139 8.93 31.45 0.39
CA LEU A 139 10.06 31.41 -0.53
C LEU A 139 9.67 32.05 -1.87
N ASP A 140 10.61 32.79 -2.45
CA ASP A 140 10.52 33.26 -3.85
C ASP A 140 10.88 32.14 -4.83
N GLU A 141 10.47 32.25 -6.09
CA GLU A 141 10.73 31.26 -7.15
C GLU A 141 12.22 31.01 -7.36
N ALA A 142 13.06 32.05 -7.22
CA ALA A 142 14.52 31.95 -7.29
C ALA A 142 15.07 31.01 -6.20
N SER A 143 14.68 31.24 -4.95
CA SER A 143 15.10 30.41 -3.81
C SER A 143 14.55 28.98 -3.88
N LEU A 144 13.35 28.79 -4.46
CA LEU A 144 12.81 27.45 -4.69
C LEU A 144 13.63 26.65 -5.72
N ASN A 145 14.12 27.30 -6.78
CA ASN A 145 14.93 26.62 -7.80
C ASN A 145 16.33 26.27 -7.28
N GLU A 146 16.94 27.16 -6.49
CA GLU A 146 18.19 26.85 -5.79
C GLU A 146 18.01 25.68 -4.82
N LEU A 147 16.93 25.69 -4.03
CA LEU A 147 16.62 24.61 -3.09
C LEU A 147 16.40 23.27 -3.80
N ARG A 148 15.66 23.26 -4.92
CA ARG A 148 15.46 22.05 -5.73
C ARG A 148 16.79 21.50 -6.25
N SER A 149 17.67 22.38 -6.73
CA SER A 149 18.99 22.00 -7.25
C SER A 149 19.87 21.42 -6.15
N ALA A 150 19.87 22.05 -4.97
CA ALA A 150 20.58 21.53 -3.80
C ALA A 150 20.03 20.14 -3.38
N LEU A 151 18.70 19.99 -3.30
CA LEU A 151 18.05 18.74 -2.92
C LEU A 151 18.36 17.60 -3.90
N GLN A 152 18.38 17.85 -5.21
CA GLN A 152 18.77 16.83 -6.19
C GLN A 152 20.17 16.24 -5.93
N GLY A 153 21.11 17.06 -5.46
CA GLY A 153 22.44 16.61 -5.05
C GLY A 153 22.44 15.66 -3.84
N PHE A 154 21.48 15.80 -2.92
CA PHE A 154 21.35 14.94 -1.74
C PHE A 154 20.56 13.66 -1.98
N LEU A 155 19.70 13.62 -3.01
CA LEU A 155 18.78 12.50 -3.26
C LEU A 155 19.46 11.28 -3.91
N TYR A 156 20.69 11.41 -4.42
CA TYR A 156 21.49 10.30 -4.96
C TYR A 156 22.27 9.57 -3.86
N ILE A 157 21.59 8.74 -3.06
CA ILE A 157 22.26 7.77 -2.17
C ILE A 157 21.64 6.39 -2.36
N ASN A 158 22.42 5.52 -3.03
CA ASN A 158 22.31 4.05 -3.24
C ASN A 158 21.62 3.54 -4.52
N PRO A 159 22.38 3.22 -5.59
CA PRO A 159 21.99 2.15 -6.50
C PRO A 159 22.01 0.80 -5.75
N PRO A 160 21.06 -0.11 -6.02
CA PRO A 160 21.07 -1.44 -5.41
C PRO A 160 22.33 -2.22 -5.85
N LYS A 161 23.01 -2.82 -4.87
CA LYS A 161 23.99 -3.91 -5.11
C LYS A 161 23.25 -5.18 -5.52
#